data_AF-A0A7Y4P5M2-F1
#
_entry.id   AF-A0A7Y4P5M2-F1
#
_cell.length_a   1.000
_cell.length_b   1.000
_cell.length_c   1.000
_cell.angle_alpha   90.00
_cell.angle_beta   90.00
_cell.angle_gamma   90.00
#
_symmetry.space_group_name_H-M   'P 1'
#
loop_
_entity.id
_entity.type
_entity.pdbx_description
1 polymer ?
#
loop_
_entity_poly.entity_id
_entity_poly.type
_entity_poly.pdbx_seq_one_letter_code
_entity_poly.pdbx_strand_id
1 'polypeptide(L)'
;MSNILNFLITTFVSLFCATLFIRAWIFWRRIPAFNPYCTFIYQLTDFVIVPVRKIISSSNHIDFPSLVVAYITCTLQALISRLLLSSDTVDNTDTNLLWLPFEGLYLFLHNFFSCVFWLGLMYAILSWVAPLSPFQSFLRALIEPVLEVIRHYMPKVLRNAPIDFSLMALMLLIIIAQMLVDYLLMTFGSLYLS
;
A
#
# COMPACT_ATOMS: atom_id res chain seq x y z
N MET A 1 27.04 4.45 4.30
CA MET A 1 26.18 5.07 5.34
C MET A 1 24.84 5.50 4.74
N SER A 2 24.87 6.12 3.55
CA SER A 2 23.75 6.29 2.59
C SER A 2 22.73 5.14 2.59
N ASN A 3 23.16 3.89 2.41
CA ASN A 3 22.26 2.72 2.34
C ASN A 3 21.45 2.47 3.62
N ILE A 4 22.04 2.66 4.81
CA ILE A 4 21.35 2.48 6.09
C ILE A 4 20.29 3.58 6.26
N LEU A 5 20.64 4.83 5.94
CA LEU A 5 19.70 5.95 5.98
C LEU A 5 18.55 5.75 5.00
N ASN A 6 18.84 5.32 3.76
CA ASN A 6 17.83 5.04 2.75
C ASN A 6 16.88 3.92 3.18
N PHE A 7 17.41 2.86 3.81
CA PHE A 7 16.60 1.78 4.38
C PHE A 7 15.66 2.28 5.49
N LEU A 8 16.16 3.09 6.43
CA LEU A 8 15.33 3.66 7.50
C LEU A 8 14.22 4.54 6.93
N ILE A 9 14.57 5.48 6.03
CA ILE A 9 13.60 6.36 5.37
C ILE A 9 12.54 5.54 4.63
N THR A 10 12.97 4.57 3.83
CA THR A 10 12.06 3.69 3.07
C THR A 10 11.12 2.93 4.00
N THR A 11 11.62 2.44 5.13
CA THR A 11 10.80 1.71 6.11
C THR A 11 9.77 2.62 6.78
N PHE A 12 10.18 3.81 7.24
CA PHE A 12 9.25 4.75 7.87
C PHE A 12 8.20 5.26 6.88
N VAL A 13 8.61 5.57 5.64
CA VAL A 13 7.70 6.02 4.60
C VAL A 13 6.72 4.91 4.21
N SER A 14 7.16 3.67 4.04
CA SER A 14 6.27 2.57 3.67
C SER A 14 5.23 2.29 4.77
N LEU A 15 5.62 2.35 6.04
CA LEU A 15 4.70 2.24 7.17
C LEU A 15 3.69 3.40 7.20
N PHE A 16 4.14 4.64 6.96
CA PHE A 16 3.24 5.79 6.89
C PHE A 16 2.29 5.71 5.68
N CYS A 17 2.77 5.26 4.52
CA CYS A 17 1.90 5.02 3.36
C CYS A 17 0.88 3.92 3.66
N ALA A 18 1.26 2.86 4.35
CA ALA A 18 0.34 1.81 4.78
C ALA A 18 -0.79 2.38 5.66
N THR A 19 -0.50 3.27 6.63
CA THR A 19 -1.56 3.89 7.44
C THR A 19 -2.51 4.76 6.61
N LEU A 20 -2.01 5.48 5.61
CA LEU A 20 -2.81 6.26 4.66
C LEU A 20 -3.68 5.37 3.75
N PHE A 21 -3.15 4.26 3.26
CA PHE A 21 -3.93 3.29 2.48
C PHE A 21 -5.03 2.66 3.31
N ILE A 22 -4.73 2.23 4.53
CA ILE A 22 -5.73 1.66 5.43
C ILE A 22 -6.79 2.72 5.75
N ARG A 23 -6.41 3.98 5.99
CA ARG A 23 -7.37 5.09 6.17
C ARG A 23 -8.32 5.23 4.99
N ALA A 24 -7.78 5.27 3.77
CA ALA A 24 -8.60 5.34 2.57
C ALA A 24 -9.53 4.12 2.44
N TRP A 25 -9.04 2.94 2.83
CA TRP A 25 -9.81 1.70 2.84
C TRP A 25 -10.94 1.69 3.87
N ILE A 26 -10.69 2.19 5.09
CA ILE A 26 -11.67 2.37 6.17
C ILE A 26 -12.79 3.29 5.69
N PHE A 27 -12.43 4.40 5.04
CA PHE A 27 -13.38 5.36 4.49
C PHE A 27 -14.25 4.72 3.40
N TRP A 28 -13.63 3.99 2.47
CA TRP A 28 -14.35 3.26 1.41
C TRP A 28 -15.30 2.20 1.99
N ARG A 29 -14.85 1.44 2.99
CA ARG A 29 -15.64 0.40 3.67
C ARG A 29 -16.64 0.93 4.68
N ARG A 30 -16.62 2.25 4.97
CA ARG A 30 -17.45 2.90 5.98
C ARG A 30 -17.37 2.18 7.34
N ILE A 31 -16.16 1.73 7.71
CA ILE A 31 -15.95 1.08 9.01
C ILE A 31 -16.19 2.14 10.10
N PRO A 32 -16.98 1.83 11.15
CA PRO A 32 -17.36 2.83 12.13
C PRO A 32 -16.15 3.42 12.86
N ALA A 33 -16.11 4.75 12.95
CA ALA A 33 -14.99 5.48 13.54
C ALA A 33 -14.77 5.21 15.04
N PHE A 34 -15.78 4.68 15.75
CA PHE A 34 -15.64 4.29 17.16
C PHE A 34 -14.82 3.02 17.37
N ASN A 35 -14.46 2.31 16.30
CA ASN A 35 -13.53 1.18 16.40
C ASN A 35 -12.15 1.70 16.83
N PRO A 36 -11.53 1.16 17.91
CA PRO A 36 -10.26 1.68 18.44
C PRO A 36 -9.13 1.69 17.41
N TYR A 37 -9.11 0.73 16.48
CA TYR A 37 -8.11 0.67 15.41
C TYR A 37 -8.31 1.78 14.37
N CYS A 38 -9.56 2.16 14.10
CA CYS A 38 -9.85 3.31 13.22
C CYS A 38 -9.38 4.61 13.88
N THR A 39 -9.71 4.81 15.16
CA THR A 39 -9.25 5.99 15.92
C THR A 39 -7.73 6.10 15.93
N PHE A 40 -7.01 4.99 16.14
CA PHE A 40 -5.55 4.96 16.09
C PHE A 40 -5.00 5.42 14.73
N ILE A 41 -5.54 4.90 13.63
CA ILE A 41 -5.12 5.26 12.27
C ILE A 41 -5.41 6.74 11.98
N TYR A 42 -6.57 7.24 12.42
CA TYR A 42 -6.92 8.64 12.27
C TYR A 42 -5.98 9.54 13.07
N GLN A 43 -5.68 9.23 14.33
CA GLN A 43 -4.73 9.97 15.14
C GLN A 43 -3.33 10.03 14.51
N LEU A 44 -2.87 8.94 13.89
CA LEU A 44 -1.59 8.89 13.20
C LEU A 44 -1.53 9.68 11.89
N THR A 45 -2.66 10.07 11.30
CA THR A 45 -2.70 10.64 9.93
C THR A 45 -3.40 11.99 9.86
N ASP A 46 -4.27 12.33 10.83
CA ASP A 46 -5.10 13.53 10.84
C ASP A 46 -4.27 14.81 10.78
N PHE A 47 -3.09 14.84 11.38
CA PHE A 47 -2.22 16.02 11.36
C PHE A 47 -1.85 16.48 9.93
N VAL A 48 -1.78 15.55 8.97
CA VAL A 48 -1.57 15.84 7.54
C VAL A 48 -2.88 15.89 6.78
N ILE A 49 -3.80 14.96 7.06
CA ILE A 49 -5.00 14.80 6.24
C ILE A 49 -6.04 15.91 6.48
N VAL A 50 -6.21 16.36 7.73
CA VAL A 50 -7.15 17.45 8.06
C VAL A 50 -6.82 18.77 7.35
N PRO A 51 -5.57 19.25 7.30
CA PRO A 51 -5.25 20.44 6.51
C PRO A 51 -5.43 20.21 5.00
N VAL A 52 -5.04 19.04 4.47
CA VAL A 52 -5.18 18.73 3.03
C VAL A 52 -6.65 18.64 2.61
N ARG A 53 -7.55 18.17 3.48
CA ARG A 53 -9.00 18.15 3.24
C ARG A 53 -9.60 19.53 2.97
N LYS A 54 -8.95 20.61 3.40
CA LYS A 54 -9.40 21.98 3.11
C LYS A 54 -9.18 22.37 1.64
N ILE A 55 -8.26 21.68 0.96
CA ILE A 55 -7.88 21.94 -0.43
C ILE A 55 -8.54 20.92 -1.37
N ILE A 56 -8.50 19.64 -0.97
CA ILE A 56 -9.02 18.52 -1.75
C ILE A 56 -10.21 17.93 -1.00
N SER A 57 -11.40 17.95 -1.61
CA SER A 57 -12.58 17.30 -1.03
C SER A 57 -12.51 15.79 -1.19
N SER A 58 -13.00 15.06 -0.20
CA SER A 58 -13.26 13.62 -0.34
C SER A 58 -14.55 13.39 -1.12
N SER A 59 -14.60 12.33 -1.93
CA SER A 59 -15.83 11.87 -2.57
C SER A 59 -16.65 10.98 -1.61
N ASN A 60 -17.86 10.59 -1.99
CA ASN A 60 -18.73 9.71 -1.19
C ASN A 60 -18.19 8.29 -0.97
N HIS A 61 -17.18 7.88 -1.74
CA HIS A 61 -16.65 6.51 -1.72
C HIS A 61 -15.12 6.45 -1.61
N ILE A 62 -14.39 7.51 -1.97
CA ILE A 62 -12.92 7.49 -2.02
C ILE A 62 -12.37 8.66 -1.22
N ASP A 63 -11.42 8.36 -0.33
CA ASP A 63 -10.67 9.36 0.44
C ASP A 63 -9.49 9.89 -0.38
N PHE A 64 -9.80 10.74 -1.37
CA PHE A 64 -8.79 11.38 -2.23
C PHE A 64 -7.66 12.08 -1.45
N PRO A 65 -7.91 12.82 -0.35
CA PRO A 65 -6.86 13.41 0.47
C PRO A 65 -5.79 12.39 0.90
N SER A 66 -6.19 11.21 1.37
CA SER A 66 -5.24 10.18 1.82
C SER A 66 -4.44 9.57 0.68
N LEU A 67 -5.09 9.32 -0.47
CA LEU A 67 -4.41 8.78 -1.65
C LEU A 67 -3.42 9.79 -2.25
N VAL A 68 -3.79 11.07 -2.32
CA VAL A 68 -2.92 12.14 -2.83
C VAL A 68 -1.71 12.32 -1.91
N VAL A 69 -1.91 12.35 -0.59
CA VAL A 69 -0.79 12.46 0.36
C VAL A 69 0.13 11.24 0.28
N ALA A 70 -0.43 10.03 0.15
CA ALA A 70 0.38 8.82 -0.01
C ALA A 70 1.21 8.86 -1.30
N TYR A 71 0.62 9.30 -2.42
CA TYR A 71 1.34 9.48 -3.68
C TYR A 71 2.46 10.51 -3.56
N ILE A 72 2.18 11.68 -2.97
CA ILE A 72 3.19 12.72 -2.75
C ILE A 72 4.33 12.18 -1.87
N THR A 73 4.00 11.44 -0.82
CA THR A 73 5.01 10.86 0.09
C THR A 73 5.89 9.84 -0.66
N CYS A 74 5.31 9.00 -1.52
CA CYS A 74 6.07 8.08 -2.38
C CYS A 74 6.97 8.83 -3.37
N THR A 75 6.49 9.89 -4.02
CA THR A 75 7.30 10.70 -4.94
C THR A 75 8.47 11.39 -4.22
N LEU A 76 8.25 11.89 -3.00
CA LEU A 76 9.30 12.49 -2.17
C LEU A 76 10.31 11.43 -1.72
N GLN A 77 9.87 10.22 -1.38
CA GLN A 77 10.78 9.13 -1.07
C GLN A 77 11.67 8.79 -2.27
N ALA A 78 11.12 8.63 -3.47
CA ALA A 78 11.90 8.40 -4.69
C ALA A 78 12.96 9.48 -4.89
N LEU A 79 12.59 10.75 -4.72
CA LEU A 79 13.51 11.88 -4.84
C LEU A 79 14.64 11.80 -3.81
N ILE A 80 14.31 11.57 -2.54
CA ILE A 80 15.29 11.47 -1.45
C ILE A 80 16.22 10.28 -1.67
N SER A 81 15.69 9.12 -2.06
CA SER A 81 16.48 7.92 -2.35
C SER A 81 17.47 8.17 -3.49
N ARG A 82 17.07 8.86 -4.57
CA ARG A 82 17.99 9.27 -5.64
C ARG A 82 19.13 10.16 -5.12
N LEU A 83 18.78 11.21 -4.36
CA LEU A 83 19.78 12.16 -3.83
C LEU A 83 20.78 11.51 -2.86
N LEU A 84 20.32 10.53 -2.07
CA LEU A 84 21.18 9.80 -1.12
C LEU A 84 22.08 8.76 -1.77
N LEU A 85 21.68 8.20 -2.93
CA LEU A 85 22.44 7.18 -3.64
C LEU A 85 23.39 7.79 -4.68
N SER A 86 23.05 8.94 -5.26
CA SER A 86 23.89 9.67 -6.22
C SER A 86 25.21 10.18 -5.62
N SER A 87 25.34 10.25 -4.29
CA SER A 87 26.58 10.71 -3.64
C SER A 87 27.71 9.69 -3.69
N ASP A 88 27.42 8.41 -3.97
CA ASP A 88 28.40 7.31 -3.88
C ASP A 88 28.98 6.90 -5.25
N THR A 89 28.41 7.34 -6.37
CA THR A 89 28.91 7.03 -7.72
C THR A 89 29.03 8.29 -8.58
N VAL A 90 30.25 8.61 -9.02
CA VAL A 90 30.60 9.73 -9.93
C VAL A 90 30.06 9.54 -11.36
N ASP A 91 29.45 8.39 -11.65
CA ASP A 91 28.78 8.16 -12.92
C ASP A 91 27.41 8.83 -12.92
N ASN A 92 27.28 9.84 -13.77
CA ASN A 92 26.06 10.58 -14.09
C ASN A 92 24.95 9.62 -14.53
N THR A 93 24.25 9.01 -13.58
CA THR A 93 23.04 8.24 -13.83
C THR A 93 21.86 9.19 -13.68
N ASP A 94 21.49 9.78 -14.81
CA ASP A 94 20.11 10.10 -15.16
C ASP A 94 19.32 10.92 -14.15
N THR A 95 19.74 12.18 -14.00
CA THR A 95 18.96 13.25 -13.36
C THR A 95 17.75 13.68 -14.19
N ASN A 96 17.12 12.77 -14.93
CA ASN A 96 15.89 13.07 -15.64
C ASN A 96 14.73 13.16 -14.64
N LEU A 97 14.53 14.36 -14.08
CA LEU A 97 13.43 14.65 -13.15
C LEU A 97 12.04 14.43 -13.78
N LEU A 98 11.93 14.36 -15.11
CA LEU A 98 10.66 14.05 -15.79
C LEU A 98 10.15 12.65 -15.45
N TRP A 99 11.03 11.71 -15.06
CA TRP A 99 10.64 10.34 -14.71
C TRP A 99 10.23 10.17 -13.24
N LEU A 100 10.51 11.16 -12.39
CA LEU A 100 10.18 11.14 -10.97
C LEU A 100 8.70 10.82 -10.65
N PRO A 101 7.68 11.41 -11.33
CA PRO A 101 6.28 11.06 -11.06
C PRO A 101 5.96 9.59 -11.38
N PHE A 102 6.58 9.01 -12.41
CA PHE A 102 6.37 7.59 -12.74
C PHE A 102 6.99 6.66 -11.70
N GLU A 103 8.18 6.99 -11.20
CA GLU A 103 8.79 6.25 -10.10
C GLU A 103 7.99 6.38 -8.80
N GLY A 104 7.47 7.58 -8.51
CA GLY A 104 6.56 7.77 -7.38
C GLY A 104 5.25 6.99 -7.51
N LEU A 105 4.69 6.89 -8.72
CA LEU A 105 3.53 6.05 -9.01
C LEU A 105 3.84 4.57 -8.81
N TYR A 106 5.01 4.13 -9.27
CA TYR A 106 5.50 2.78 -9.03
C TYR A 106 5.59 2.47 -7.53
N LEU A 107 6.28 3.32 -6.74
CA LEU A 107 6.40 3.12 -5.29
C LEU A 107 5.03 3.14 -4.61
N PHE A 108 4.12 4.00 -5.05
CA PHE A 108 2.75 4.04 -4.56
C PHE A 108 2.02 2.72 -4.79
N LEU A 109 2.05 2.17 -6.01
CA LEU A 109 1.41 0.90 -6.34
C LEU A 109 2.08 -0.27 -5.60
N HIS A 110 3.41 -0.30 -5.57
CA HIS A 110 4.18 -1.33 -4.89
C HIS A 110 3.87 -1.34 -3.38
N ASN A 111 3.85 -0.17 -2.73
CA ASN A 111 3.49 -0.03 -1.32
C ASN A 111 2.02 -0.38 -1.05
N PHE A 112 1.11 -0.04 -1.98
CA PHE A 112 -0.30 -0.40 -1.88
C PHE A 112 -0.50 -1.92 -1.89
N PHE A 113 0.10 -2.61 -2.87
CA PHE A 113 0.05 -4.07 -2.97
C PHE A 113 0.72 -4.73 -1.76
N SER A 114 1.87 -4.22 -1.33
CA SER A 114 2.53 -4.67 -0.10
C SER A 114 1.64 -4.52 1.12
N CYS A 115 0.93 -3.39 1.27
CA CYS A 115 -0.03 -3.18 2.36
C CYS A 115 -1.14 -4.24 2.35
N VAL A 116 -1.75 -4.51 1.20
CA VAL A 116 -2.81 -5.54 1.08
C VAL A 116 -2.24 -6.94 1.38
N PHE A 117 -1.03 -7.25 0.91
CA PHE A 117 -0.34 -8.51 1.22
C PHE A 117 -0.15 -8.69 2.72
N TRP A 118 0.42 -7.69 3.41
CA TRP A 118 0.68 -7.75 4.84
C TRP A 118 -0.62 -7.81 5.66
N LEU A 119 -1.67 -7.09 5.25
CA LEU A 119 -2.99 -7.22 5.86
C LEU A 119 -3.53 -8.65 5.71
N GLY A 120 -3.46 -9.21 4.50
CA GLY A 120 -3.85 -10.59 4.19
C GLY A 120 -3.10 -11.62 5.04
N LEU A 121 -1.78 -11.44 5.15
CA LEU A 121 -0.91 -12.28 5.97
C LEU A 121 -1.27 -12.20 7.45
N MET A 122 -1.47 -10.99 7.99
CA MET A 122 -1.89 -10.81 9.38
C MET A 122 -3.25 -11.47 9.63
N TYR A 123 -4.21 -11.32 8.71
CA TYR A 123 -5.50 -11.99 8.79
C TYR A 123 -5.36 -13.52 8.78
N ALA A 124 -4.51 -14.07 7.91
CA ALA A 124 -4.22 -15.51 7.85
C ALA A 124 -3.74 -16.01 9.22
N ILE A 125 -2.72 -15.35 9.78
CA ILE A 125 -2.13 -15.71 11.07
C ILE A 125 -3.18 -15.63 12.18
N LEU A 126 -3.91 -14.51 12.28
CA LEU A 126 -4.93 -14.30 13.30
C LEU A 126 -6.12 -15.25 13.18
N SER A 127 -6.45 -15.71 11.97
CA SER A 127 -7.52 -16.69 11.77
C SER A 127 -7.22 -18.03 12.44
N TRP A 128 -5.94 -18.39 12.59
CA TRP A 128 -5.51 -19.61 13.26
C TRP A 128 -5.15 -19.37 14.72
N VAL A 129 -4.45 -18.28 15.01
CA VAL A 129 -3.94 -17.99 16.36
C VAL A 129 -5.06 -17.49 17.29
N ALA A 130 -5.94 -16.60 16.80
CA ALA A 130 -6.95 -15.94 17.63
C ALA A 130 -8.20 -15.51 16.80
N PRO A 131 -9.01 -16.47 16.31
CA PRO A 131 -10.11 -16.21 15.37
C PRO A 131 -11.22 -15.32 15.90
N LEU A 132 -11.38 -15.21 17.22
CA LEU A 132 -12.45 -14.44 17.88
C LEU A 132 -11.98 -13.08 18.44
N SER A 133 -10.76 -12.66 18.11
CA SER A 133 -10.23 -11.39 18.60
C SER A 133 -10.85 -10.17 17.89
N PRO A 134 -11.02 -9.02 18.58
CA PRO A 134 -11.52 -7.80 17.95
C PRO A 134 -10.67 -7.34 16.75
N PHE A 135 -9.35 -7.55 16.82
CA PHE A 135 -8.43 -7.20 15.74
C PHE A 135 -8.64 -8.10 14.50
N GLN A 136 -8.89 -9.39 14.69
CA GLN A 136 -9.22 -10.30 13.59
C GLN A 136 -10.48 -9.84 12.86
N SER A 137 -11.51 -9.40 13.60
CA SER A 137 -12.76 -8.90 13.00
C SER A 137 -12.55 -7.62 12.21
N PHE A 138 -11.67 -6.73 12.70
CA PHE A 138 -11.27 -5.52 11.99
C PHE A 138 -10.51 -5.84 10.69
N LEU A 139 -9.54 -6.76 10.72
CA LEU A 139 -8.82 -7.20 9.51
C LEU A 139 -9.75 -7.87 8.51
N ARG A 140 -10.68 -8.72 8.98
CA ARG A 140 -11.71 -9.31 8.13
C ARG A 140 -12.50 -8.22 7.42
N ALA A 141 -12.98 -7.20 8.13
CA ALA A 141 -13.73 -6.12 7.52
C ALA A 141 -12.96 -5.37 6.41
N LEU A 142 -11.63 -5.26 6.53
CA LEU A 142 -10.77 -4.65 5.51
C LEU A 142 -10.58 -5.55 4.28
N ILE A 143 -10.31 -6.84 4.49
CA ILE A 143 -9.84 -7.79 3.45
C ILE A 143 -10.99 -8.55 2.77
N GLU A 144 -12.15 -8.65 3.43
CA GLU A 144 -13.34 -9.30 2.88
C GLU A 144 -13.77 -8.83 1.48
N PRO A 145 -13.70 -7.52 1.10
CA PRO A 145 -14.23 -7.13 -0.20
C PRO A 145 -13.34 -7.65 -1.34
N VAL A 146 -12.03 -7.77 -1.08
CA VAL A 146 -11.08 -8.33 -2.05
C VAL A 146 -11.22 -9.84 -2.12
N LEU A 147 -11.40 -10.50 -0.96
CA LEU A 147 -11.67 -11.93 -0.91
C LEU A 147 -12.99 -12.28 -1.57
N GLU A 148 -14.04 -11.48 -1.42
CA GLU A 148 -15.35 -11.71 -2.04
C GLU A 148 -15.25 -11.65 -3.56
N VAL A 149 -14.52 -10.67 -4.11
CA VAL A 149 -14.22 -10.60 -5.55
C VAL A 149 -13.51 -11.86 -6.02
N ILE A 150 -12.51 -12.35 -5.28
CA ILE A 150 -11.79 -13.59 -5.64
C ILE A 150 -12.69 -14.82 -5.52
N ARG A 151 -13.49 -14.92 -4.45
CA ARG A 151 -14.43 -16.02 -4.22
C ARG A 151 -15.54 -16.05 -5.28
N HIS A 152 -15.88 -14.92 -5.87
CA HIS A 152 -16.86 -14.84 -6.95
C HIS A 152 -16.39 -15.60 -8.20
N TYR A 153 -15.10 -15.52 -8.53
CA TYR A 153 -14.50 -16.23 -9.67
C TYR A 153 -14.02 -17.65 -9.34
N MET A 154 -14.14 -18.08 -8.08
CA MET A 154 -13.61 -19.36 -7.62
C MET A 154 -14.65 -20.50 -7.77
N PRO A 155 -14.24 -21.69 -8.25
CA PRO A 155 -15.08 -22.89 -8.25
C PRO A 155 -15.62 -23.23 -6.85
N LYS A 156 -16.86 -23.73 -6.78
CA LYS A 156 -17.52 -24.08 -5.50
C LYS A 156 -16.73 -25.06 -4.63
N VAL A 157 -15.98 -25.97 -5.27
CA VAL A 157 -15.13 -26.97 -4.57
C VAL A 157 -14.03 -26.28 -3.76
N LEU A 158 -13.38 -25.27 -4.32
CA LEU A 158 -12.32 -24.51 -3.64
C LEU A 158 -12.90 -23.52 -2.63
N ARG A 159 -14.08 -22.97 -2.89
CA ARG A 159 -14.77 -22.04 -1.99
C ARG A 159 -15.21 -22.69 -0.67
N ASN A 160 -15.64 -23.96 -0.71
CA ASN A 160 -16.16 -24.68 0.47
C ASN A 160 -15.11 -25.52 1.19
N ALA A 161 -13.84 -25.36 0.83
CA ALA A 161 -12.75 -26.09 1.45
C ALA A 161 -12.56 -25.66 2.93
N PRO A 162 -12.00 -26.54 3.78
CA PRO A 162 -11.73 -26.23 5.18
C PRO A 162 -10.63 -25.17 5.38
N ILE A 163 -9.85 -24.87 4.34
CA ILE A 163 -8.81 -23.84 4.32
C ILE A 163 -9.28 -22.70 3.40
N ASP A 164 -9.02 -21.45 3.78
CA ASP A 164 -9.34 -20.25 3.00
C ASP A 164 -8.47 -20.13 1.73
N PHE A 165 -8.74 -20.92 0.69
CA PHE A 165 -8.05 -20.85 -0.60
C PHE A 165 -8.18 -19.49 -1.28
N SER A 166 -9.24 -18.72 -0.98
CA SER A 166 -9.36 -17.34 -1.47
C SER A 166 -8.22 -16.44 -1.00
N LEU A 167 -7.72 -16.67 0.21
CA LEU A 167 -6.61 -15.88 0.75
C LEU A 167 -5.28 -16.27 0.09
N MET A 168 -5.07 -17.56 -0.15
CA MET A 168 -3.90 -18.03 -0.90
C MET A 168 -3.88 -17.46 -2.33
N ALA A 169 -5.04 -17.49 -3.01
CA ALA A 169 -5.20 -16.90 -4.33
C ALA A 169 -4.95 -15.38 -4.31
N LEU A 170 -5.46 -14.66 -3.30
CA LEU A 170 -5.17 -13.24 -3.11
C LEU A 170 -3.67 -12.97 -3.04
N MET A 171 -2.96 -13.70 -2.19
CA MET A 171 -1.51 -13.52 -2.01
C MET A 171 -0.75 -13.76 -3.31
N LEU A 172 -1.11 -14.83 -4.05
CA LEU A 172 -0.50 -15.14 -5.34
C LEU A 172 -0.77 -14.04 -6.38
N LEU A 173 -2.01 -13.56 -6.48
CA LEU A 173 -2.37 -12.48 -7.40
C LEU A 173 -1.64 -11.17 -7.08
N ILE A 174 -1.46 -10.86 -5.79
CA ILE A 174 -0.70 -9.68 -5.37
C ILE A 174 0.78 -9.82 -5.76
N ILE A 175 1.40 -10.98 -5.54
CA ILE A 175 2.79 -11.23 -5.95
C ILE A 175 2.95 -11.04 -7.46
N ILE A 176 2.03 -11.60 -8.27
CA ILE A 176 2.05 -11.41 -9.73
C ILE A 176 1.87 -9.93 -10.09
N ALA A 177 0.95 -9.23 -9.43
CA ALA A 177 0.74 -7.80 -9.68
C ALA A 177 1.99 -6.97 -9.37
N GLN A 178 2.70 -7.27 -8.27
CA GLN A 178 3.98 -6.63 -7.95
C GLN A 178 5.04 -6.92 -9.01
N MET A 179 5.19 -8.18 -9.44
CA MET A 179 6.13 -8.54 -10.51
C MET A 179 5.84 -7.78 -11.81
N LEU A 180 4.56 -7.62 -12.17
CA LEU A 180 4.16 -6.84 -13.34
C LEU A 180 4.50 -5.36 -13.19
N VAL A 181 4.27 -4.78 -12.02
CA VAL A 181 4.62 -3.38 -11.72
C VAL A 181 6.12 -3.15 -11.82
N ASP A 182 6.93 -4.07 -11.26
CA ASP A 182 8.39 -4.03 -11.34
C ASP A 182 8.88 -4.15 -12.79
N TYR A 183 8.31 -5.08 -13.56
CA TYR A 183 8.63 -5.25 -14.99
C TYR A 183 8.31 -4.00 -15.82
N LEU A 184 7.16 -3.36 -15.56
CA LEU A 184 6.78 -2.13 -16.25
C LEU A 184 7.77 -0.99 -15.96
N LEU A 185 8.15 -0.80 -14.69
CA LEU A 185 9.13 0.23 -14.33
C LEU A 185 10.47 0.00 -15.04
N MET A 186 10.97 -1.24 -15.06
CA MET A 186 12.24 -1.58 -15.73
C MET A 186 12.16 -1.34 -17.24
N THR A 187 11.06 -1.75 -17.87
CA THR A 187 10.86 -1.61 -19.33
C THR A 187 10.75 -0.15 -19.74
N PHE A 188 9.97 0.65 -19.01
CA PHE A 188 9.90 2.08 -19.31
C PHE A 188 11.19 2.79 -18.96
N GLY A 189 11.82 2.44 -17.83
CA GLY A 189 13.09 3.00 -17.40
C GLY A 189 14.19 2.81 -18.44
N SER A 190 14.32 1.61 -19.03
CA SER A 190 15.36 1.33 -20.04
C SER A 190 15.12 2.07 -21.36
N LEU A 191 13.87 2.27 -21.77
CA LEU A 191 13.52 3.00 -23.00
C LEU A 191 13.86 4.50 -22.95
N TYR A 192 13.98 5.09 -21.75
CA TYR A 192 14.40 6.48 -21.59
C TYR A 192 15.92 6.64 -21.50
N LEU A 193 16.68 5.55 -21.35
CA LEU A 193 18.14 5.54 -21.22
C LEU A 193 18.87 5.12 -22.51
N SER A 194 18.12 4.78 -23.56
CA SER A 194 18.60 4.50 -24.93
C SER A 194 18.38 5.69 -25.84
#